data_AF-R6C4W1-F1
#
_entry.id   AF-R6C4W1-F1
#
_cell.length_a   1.000
_cell.length_b   1.000
_cell.length_c   1.000
_cell.angle_alpha   90.00
_cell.angle_beta   90.00
_cell.angle_gamma   90.00
#
_symmetry.space_group_name_H-M   'P 1'
#
loop_
_entity.id
_entity.type
_entity.pdbx_description
1 polymer ?
#
loop_
_entity_poly.entity_id
_entity_poly.type
_entity_poly.pdbx_seq_one_letter_code
_entity_poly.pdbx_strand_id
1 'polypeptide(L)'
;MSRSERWGISAAKTDAFIKGIAAHPYVCALLVCLLLNPFYLGAAENVPPNAMYMESFGVLLTVLIGIYIMYKRGKIGKIQACVFGLSAAFLDYVGAKRFSQATDKGLWMLVGGIAVVSVLYACANTDKFQTQLNALFIFAIGFLVKFHYVFNTSVYTRQNDVHVFGGDSGHAAYMEYLIAHRALPNFDVREVWQFCHPPLHHIICALWIDINENVLGVGHNPARESLQTLTLFYAMCIMITAYKLLRRFKLQNMALYVPLLMISFHPAFILMSGAINNDVLSAAFMMGAVLCTLNWYDNQTYANILKIALCVGLGMMTKLSAAIVAPAIALVFLAVFIKKIRTDWLHLIGQFAAFGVVCVPLGLWFEIRNYIKWKVPITYVQEMPNTVMQYIGDRSFKERLTDFSGEQFKSVFEQWLCYDDKGELTGYNEYNPIIALFKNSLFSESVNETTFENTPYMLTATRVFFWLGIALAAVFLLLMVVMLVKKCEMRPVEKTLFGFFYISMIFNYFKMCYDYPFTCTMNFRYITPTVIITSIFCGLFMNIRKNNEHLCAVKAVSAVLTLLVGAFCVLSVITYIAICAPVITE
;
A
#
# COMPACT_ATOMS: atom_id res chain seq x y z
N MET A 1 -0.18 42.26 21.75
CA MET A 1 -0.15 41.82 20.35
C MET A 1 1.24 41.37 19.99
N SER A 2 1.42 40.10 19.64
CA SER A 2 2.75 39.59 19.25
C SER A 2 3.15 40.20 17.90
N ARG A 3 4.46 40.39 17.65
CA ARG A 3 4.99 40.90 16.36
C ARG A 3 4.48 40.13 15.12
N SER A 4 3.89 38.95 15.31
CA SER A 4 3.28 38.11 14.27
C SER A 4 1.92 38.62 13.73
N GLU A 5 1.22 39.49 14.47
CA GLU A 5 -0.13 39.95 14.10
C GLU A 5 -0.15 41.10 13.08
N ARG A 6 0.99 41.75 12.81
CA ARG A 6 1.06 42.96 11.96
C ARG A 6 1.07 42.72 10.45
N TRP A 7 1.20 41.49 9.95
CA TRP A 7 1.47 41.24 8.51
C TRP A 7 0.74 40.03 7.87
N GLY A 8 -0.50 39.74 8.28
CA GLY A 8 -1.48 39.04 7.43
C GLY A 8 -1.37 37.52 7.20
N ILE A 9 -0.32 36.85 7.70
CA ILE A 9 -0.28 35.37 7.78
C ILE A 9 -0.24 34.97 9.26
N SER A 10 -1.42 34.90 9.89
CA SER A 10 -1.55 34.48 11.27
C SER A 10 -1.33 32.96 11.41
N ALA A 11 -0.90 32.50 12.58
CA ALA A 11 -0.86 31.07 12.93
C ALA A 11 -2.20 30.37 12.63
N ALA A 12 -3.32 31.10 12.71
CA ALA A 12 -4.64 30.60 12.36
C ALA A 12 -4.80 30.13 10.90
N LYS A 13 -4.09 30.74 9.93
CA LYS A 13 -4.14 30.29 8.52
C LYS A 13 -3.43 28.96 8.31
N THR A 14 -2.26 28.76 8.94
CA THR A 14 -1.54 27.48 8.89
C THR A 14 -2.31 26.39 9.64
N ASP A 15 -2.89 26.72 10.79
CA ASP A 15 -3.77 25.81 11.54
C ASP A 15 -4.97 25.39 10.70
N ALA A 16 -5.60 26.33 9.97
CA ALA A 16 -6.73 26.06 9.09
C ALA A 16 -6.33 25.13 7.93
N PHE A 17 -5.16 25.34 7.32
CA PHE A 17 -4.63 24.47 6.27
C PHE A 17 -4.37 23.04 6.76
N ILE A 18 -3.68 22.88 7.91
CA ILE A 18 -3.42 21.56 8.52
C ILE A 18 -4.74 20.86 8.86
N LYS A 19 -5.72 21.59 9.40
CA LYS A 19 -7.06 21.06 9.68
C LYS A 19 -7.79 20.65 8.39
N GLY A 20 -7.66 21.42 7.32
CA GLY A 20 -8.24 21.11 6.01
C GLY A 20 -7.71 19.79 5.45
N ILE A 21 -6.38 19.62 5.43
CA ILE A 21 -5.75 18.36 5.01
C ILE A 21 -6.22 17.19 5.90
N ALA A 22 -6.23 17.40 7.22
CA ALA A 22 -6.63 16.37 8.17
C ALA A 22 -8.12 15.97 8.06
N ALA A 23 -8.99 16.88 7.60
CA ALA A 23 -10.40 16.61 7.41
C ALA A 23 -10.66 15.71 6.18
N HIS A 24 -9.90 15.89 5.10
CA HIS A 24 -10.12 15.20 3.82
C HIS A 24 -8.86 14.51 3.27
N PRO A 25 -8.17 13.65 4.04
CA PRO A 25 -6.86 13.12 3.65
C PRO A 25 -6.90 12.26 2.38
N TYR A 26 -7.99 11.52 2.14
CA TYR A 26 -8.15 10.73 0.91
C TYR A 26 -8.29 11.61 -0.33
N VAL A 27 -9.04 12.72 -0.23
CA VAL A 27 -9.20 13.68 -1.33
C VAL A 27 -7.87 14.39 -1.58
N CYS A 28 -7.15 14.79 -0.52
CA CYS A 28 -5.82 15.37 -0.67
C CYS A 28 -4.84 14.42 -1.37
N ALA A 29 -4.82 13.13 -1.01
CA ALA A 29 -3.97 12.15 -1.68
C ALA A 29 -4.35 11.93 -3.15
N LEU A 30 -5.65 11.89 -3.46
CA LEU A 30 -6.13 11.83 -4.84
C LEU A 30 -5.65 13.04 -5.63
N LEU A 31 -5.86 14.25 -5.11
CA LEU A 31 -5.43 15.49 -5.76
C LEU A 31 -3.91 15.52 -5.98
N VAL A 32 -3.11 15.06 -5.02
CA VAL A 32 -1.65 14.96 -5.21
C VAL A 32 -1.31 14.01 -6.36
N CYS A 33 -1.92 12.83 -6.44
CA CYS A 33 -1.66 11.88 -7.53
C CYS A 33 -2.12 12.44 -8.89
N LEU A 34 -3.30 13.07 -8.94
CA LEU A 34 -3.84 13.69 -10.16
C LEU A 34 -3.01 14.88 -10.62
N LEU A 35 -2.50 15.70 -9.69
CA LEU A 35 -1.63 16.84 -10.02
C LEU A 35 -0.26 16.38 -10.52
N LEU A 36 0.26 15.25 -10.02
CA LEU A 36 1.54 14.72 -10.49
C LEU A 36 1.42 14.04 -11.85
N ASN A 37 0.30 13.39 -12.16
CA ASN A 37 0.13 12.57 -13.37
C ASN A 37 0.57 13.24 -14.68
N PRO A 38 0.20 14.51 -15.00
CA PRO A 38 0.60 15.14 -16.26
C PRO A 38 2.11 15.36 -16.43
N PHE A 39 2.88 15.30 -15.33
CA PHE A 39 4.32 15.57 -15.36
C PHE A 39 5.16 14.32 -15.65
N TYR A 40 4.58 13.11 -15.49
CA TYR A 40 5.32 11.85 -15.72
C TYR A 40 4.52 10.74 -16.40
N LEU A 41 3.18 10.80 -16.45
CA LEU A 41 2.33 9.81 -17.12
C LEU A 41 2.74 8.35 -16.84
N GLY A 42 3.02 8.03 -15.58
CA GLY A 42 3.42 6.68 -15.16
C GLY A 42 4.92 6.38 -15.20
N ALA A 43 5.74 7.07 -16.01
CA ALA A 43 7.13 6.66 -16.24
C ALA A 43 8.13 7.83 -16.44
N ALA A 44 9.40 7.60 -16.09
CA ALA A 44 10.49 8.57 -16.23
C ALA A 44 10.73 9.05 -17.67
N GLU A 45 10.51 8.17 -18.63
CA GLU A 45 10.66 8.44 -20.07
C GLU A 45 9.58 9.35 -20.63
N ASN A 46 8.40 9.38 -19.99
CA ASN A 46 7.26 10.18 -20.41
C ASN A 46 7.33 11.63 -19.89
N VAL A 47 8.34 11.99 -19.08
CA VAL A 47 8.52 13.35 -18.54
C VAL A 47 8.78 14.35 -19.68
N PRO A 48 7.86 15.29 -19.94
CA PRO A 48 8.04 16.27 -21.00
C PRO A 48 9.23 17.22 -20.74
N PRO A 49 9.98 17.68 -21.78
CA PRO A 49 11.09 18.62 -21.58
C PRO A 49 10.68 19.93 -20.89
N ASN A 50 9.45 20.39 -21.14
CA ASN A 50 8.88 21.59 -20.53
C ASN A 50 8.34 21.36 -19.10
N ALA A 51 8.09 20.11 -18.69
CA ALA A 51 7.67 19.78 -17.34
C ALA A 51 8.76 20.13 -16.32
N MET A 52 10.03 19.92 -16.67
CA MET A 52 11.16 20.23 -15.79
C MET A 52 11.18 21.71 -15.35
N TYR A 53 10.89 22.65 -16.26
CA TYR A 53 10.83 24.07 -15.89
C TYR A 53 9.68 24.38 -14.92
N MET A 54 8.52 23.74 -15.13
CA MET A 54 7.36 23.91 -14.24
C MET A 54 7.60 23.26 -12.88
N GLU A 55 8.23 22.09 -12.84
CA GLU A 55 8.62 21.40 -11.61
C GLU A 55 9.64 22.20 -10.81
N SER A 56 10.73 22.65 -11.44
CA SER A 56 11.74 23.51 -10.80
C SER A 56 11.12 24.80 -10.28
N PHE A 57 10.28 25.47 -11.08
CA PHE A 57 9.56 26.65 -10.62
C PHE A 57 8.66 26.36 -9.41
N GLY A 58 7.93 25.24 -9.43
CA GLY A 58 7.07 24.81 -8.32
C GLY A 58 7.85 24.50 -7.05
N VAL A 59 8.98 23.80 -7.17
CA VAL A 59 9.91 23.49 -6.08
C VAL A 59 10.48 24.78 -5.47
N LEU A 60 11.04 25.65 -6.32
CA LEU A 60 11.61 26.91 -5.88
C LEU A 60 10.56 27.80 -5.19
N LEU A 61 9.39 27.95 -5.79
CA LEU A 61 8.30 28.74 -5.22
C LEU A 61 7.88 28.20 -3.85
N THR A 62 7.75 26.88 -3.71
CA THR A 62 7.38 26.22 -2.45
C THR A 62 8.43 26.48 -1.36
N VAL A 63 9.71 26.33 -1.70
CA VAL A 63 10.81 26.57 -0.76
C VAL A 63 10.90 28.05 -0.38
N LEU A 64 10.78 28.97 -1.34
CA LEU A 64 10.80 30.42 -1.07
C LEU A 64 9.63 30.87 -0.21
N ILE A 65 8.42 30.34 -0.44
CA ILE A 65 7.27 30.57 0.43
C ILE A 65 7.56 30.06 1.84
N GLY A 66 8.17 28.87 1.97
CA GLY A 66 8.59 28.31 3.25
C GLY A 66 9.57 29.22 4.01
N ILE A 67 10.64 29.65 3.35
CA ILE A 67 11.65 30.57 3.90
C ILE A 67 11.00 31.89 4.33
N TYR A 68 10.10 32.45 3.50
CA TYR A 68 9.36 33.65 3.83
C TYR A 68 8.48 33.48 5.08
N ILE A 69 7.80 32.33 5.21
CA ILE A 69 7.02 31.99 6.41
C ILE A 69 7.93 31.90 7.64
N MET A 70 9.09 31.27 7.53
CA MET A 70 10.07 31.18 8.64
C MET A 70 10.56 32.56 9.09
N TYR A 71 10.89 33.44 8.14
CA TYR A 71 11.26 34.83 8.41
C TYR A 71 10.15 35.59 9.13
N LYS A 72 8.90 35.50 8.63
CA LYS A 72 7.75 36.17 9.25
C LYS A 72 7.43 35.65 10.65
N ARG A 73 7.70 34.38 10.93
CA ARG A 73 7.57 33.77 12.26
C ARG A 73 8.72 34.11 13.20
N GLY A 74 9.75 34.81 12.73
CA GLY A 74 10.93 35.17 13.54
C GLY A 74 11.85 33.99 13.83
N LYS A 75 11.71 32.85 13.13
CA LYS A 75 12.62 31.70 13.27
C LYS A 75 14.01 31.99 12.67
N ILE A 76 14.05 32.87 11.67
CA ILE A 76 15.28 33.28 10.97
C ILE A 76 15.28 34.79 10.74
N GLY A 77 16.46 35.41 10.73
CA GLY A 77 16.66 36.83 10.46
C GLY A 77 16.52 37.19 8.96
N LYS A 78 16.46 38.49 8.65
CA LYS A 78 16.35 38.99 7.25
C LYS A 78 17.52 38.53 6.38
N ILE A 79 18.74 38.64 6.89
CA ILE A 79 19.96 38.23 6.17
C ILE A 79 19.94 36.72 5.91
N GLN A 80 19.59 35.91 6.93
CA GLN A 80 19.45 34.46 6.79
C GLN A 80 18.39 34.08 5.75
N ALA A 81 17.24 34.77 5.72
CA ALA A 81 16.20 34.54 4.73
C ALA A 81 16.68 34.84 3.29
N CYS A 82 17.42 35.94 3.09
CA CYS A 82 18.02 36.25 1.79
C CYS A 82 19.06 35.19 1.38
N VAL A 83 19.94 34.79 2.30
CA VAL A 83 20.96 33.75 2.05
C VAL A 83 20.29 32.43 1.68
N PHE A 84 19.31 31.97 2.46
CA PHE A 84 18.58 30.73 2.17
C PHE A 84 17.81 30.81 0.86
N GLY A 85 17.22 31.97 0.52
CA GLY A 85 16.52 32.16 -0.76
C GLY A 85 17.46 32.07 -1.96
N LEU A 86 18.64 32.71 -1.88
CA LEU A 86 19.67 32.62 -2.92
C LEU A 86 20.24 31.20 -3.02
N SER A 87 20.50 30.53 -1.88
CA SER A 87 20.94 29.14 -1.85
C SER A 87 19.89 28.21 -2.45
N ALA A 88 18.60 28.43 -2.17
CA ALA A 88 17.51 27.63 -2.74
C ALA A 88 17.43 27.79 -4.27
N ALA A 89 17.51 29.02 -4.79
CA ALA A 89 17.53 29.28 -6.23
C ALA A 89 18.76 28.66 -6.91
N PHE A 90 19.93 28.75 -6.28
CA PHE A 90 21.14 28.10 -6.78
C PHE A 90 21.04 26.58 -6.78
N LEU A 91 20.57 25.97 -5.68
CA LEU A 91 20.39 24.53 -5.56
C LEU A 91 19.32 24.00 -6.51
N ASP A 92 18.23 24.75 -6.73
CA ASP A 92 17.19 24.40 -7.70
C ASP A 92 17.75 24.43 -9.13
N TYR A 93 18.47 25.49 -9.51
CA TYR A 93 19.13 25.56 -10.82
C TYR A 93 20.15 24.42 -11.03
N VAL A 94 21.02 24.17 -10.05
CA VAL A 94 22.00 23.07 -10.11
C VAL A 94 21.29 21.71 -10.14
N GLY A 95 20.26 21.54 -9.33
CA GLY A 95 19.45 20.32 -9.26
C GLY A 95 18.74 20.02 -10.58
N ALA A 96 18.07 21.02 -11.17
CA ALA A 96 17.42 20.91 -12.47
C ALA A 96 18.43 20.55 -13.58
N LYS A 97 19.59 21.21 -13.59
CA LYS A 97 20.66 20.90 -14.55
C LYS A 97 21.15 19.45 -14.36
N ARG A 98 21.39 19.01 -13.13
CA ARG A 98 21.82 17.64 -12.84
C ARG A 98 20.75 16.62 -13.21
N PHE A 99 19.48 16.87 -12.89
CA PHE A 99 18.35 16.05 -13.28
C PHE A 99 18.25 15.88 -14.80
N SER A 100 18.43 16.96 -15.56
CA SER A 100 18.41 16.92 -17.03
C SER A 100 19.51 16.05 -17.64
N GLN A 101 20.63 15.88 -16.92
CA GLN A 101 21.80 15.11 -17.34
C GLN A 101 21.89 13.74 -16.67
N ALA A 102 20.97 13.44 -15.73
CA ALA A 102 21.04 12.23 -14.93
C ALA A 102 20.52 11.03 -15.70
N THR A 103 21.23 9.91 -15.55
CA THR A 103 20.75 8.59 -15.99
C THR A 103 19.60 8.11 -15.11
N ASP A 104 19.73 8.26 -13.78
CA ASP A 104 18.68 7.94 -12.82
C ASP A 104 17.89 9.20 -12.40
N LYS A 105 16.91 9.57 -13.23
CA LYS A 105 16.00 10.70 -12.96
C LYS A 105 15.16 10.47 -11.69
N GLY A 106 14.75 9.23 -11.43
CA GLY A 106 13.89 8.91 -10.29
C GLY A 106 14.58 9.15 -8.96
N LEU A 107 15.89 8.87 -8.84
CA LEU A 107 16.65 9.16 -7.62
C LEU A 107 16.70 10.66 -7.32
N TRP A 108 16.87 11.49 -8.34
CA TRP A 108 16.83 12.95 -8.19
C TRP A 108 15.46 13.45 -7.78
N MET A 109 14.36 12.88 -8.30
CA MET A 109 13.01 13.20 -7.82
C MET A 109 12.80 12.81 -6.37
N LEU A 110 13.31 11.65 -5.94
CA LEU A 110 13.23 11.22 -4.55
C LEU A 110 13.99 12.18 -3.63
N VAL A 111 15.24 12.50 -3.94
CA VAL A 111 16.09 13.39 -3.15
C VAL A 111 15.51 14.81 -3.11
N GLY A 112 15.12 15.36 -4.27
CA GLY A 112 14.49 16.66 -4.38
C GLY A 112 13.17 16.74 -3.61
N GLY A 113 12.32 15.72 -3.75
CA GLY A 113 11.07 15.60 -2.99
C GLY A 113 11.30 15.55 -1.47
N ILE A 114 12.29 14.78 -1.01
CA ILE A 114 12.65 14.71 0.43
C ILE A 114 13.11 16.08 0.93
N ALA A 115 13.91 16.81 0.14
CA ALA A 115 14.34 18.15 0.49
C ALA A 115 13.15 19.12 0.61
N VAL A 116 12.23 19.12 -0.35
CA VAL A 116 11.01 19.95 -0.33
C VAL A 116 10.14 19.63 0.87
N VAL A 117 9.87 18.34 1.11
CA VAL A 117 9.07 17.89 2.26
C VAL A 117 9.74 18.27 3.59
N SER A 118 11.07 18.20 3.67
CA SER A 118 11.84 18.59 4.86
C SER A 118 11.76 20.09 5.13
N VAL A 119 11.86 20.93 4.08
CA VAL A 119 11.64 22.38 4.19
C VAL A 119 10.21 22.66 4.65
N LEU A 120 9.20 22.06 4.00
CA LEU A 120 7.80 22.23 4.39
C LEU A 120 7.54 21.83 5.85
N TYR A 121 8.11 20.71 6.29
CA TYR A 121 8.04 20.25 7.67
C TYR A 121 8.66 21.27 8.63
N ALA A 122 9.89 21.73 8.38
CA ALA A 122 10.56 22.75 9.21
C ALA A 122 9.76 24.07 9.29
N CYS A 123 9.12 24.46 8.18
CA CYS A 123 8.29 25.65 8.06
C CYS A 123 6.98 25.53 8.88
N ALA A 124 6.29 24.40 8.72
CA ALA A 124 5.04 24.09 9.41
C ALA A 124 5.24 23.85 10.91
N ASN A 125 6.43 23.37 11.32
CA ASN A 125 6.72 22.88 12.67
C ASN A 125 6.21 23.83 13.77
N THR A 126 5.18 23.35 14.49
CA THR A 126 4.48 24.05 15.57
C THR A 126 4.24 23.04 16.69
N ASP A 127 4.46 23.44 17.94
CA ASP A 127 4.30 22.54 19.09
C ASP A 127 2.88 21.96 19.20
N LYS A 128 1.88 22.72 18.76
CA LYS A 128 0.46 22.36 18.78
C LYS A 128 0.11 21.16 17.89
N PHE A 129 0.75 21.03 16.72
CA PHE A 129 0.46 19.99 15.74
C PHE A 129 1.63 19.04 15.49
N GLN A 130 2.60 19.00 16.40
CA GLN A 130 3.83 18.22 16.24
C GLN A 130 3.55 16.76 15.85
N THR A 131 2.63 16.09 16.54
CA THR A 131 2.34 14.68 16.26
C THR A 131 1.76 14.46 14.87
N GLN A 132 0.90 15.37 14.42
CA GLN A 132 0.30 15.33 13.08
C GLN A 132 1.35 15.63 12.01
N LEU A 133 2.23 16.61 12.26
CA LEU A 133 3.32 16.97 11.34
C LEU A 133 4.35 15.85 11.21
N ASN A 134 4.74 15.19 12.30
CA ASN A 134 5.65 14.05 12.26
C ASN A 134 5.03 12.88 11.47
N ALA A 135 3.74 12.60 11.69
CA ALA A 135 3.05 11.56 10.94
C ALA A 135 2.92 11.91 9.45
N LEU A 136 2.61 13.17 9.13
CA LEU A 136 2.56 13.67 7.76
C LEU A 136 3.93 13.59 7.08
N PHE A 137 5.01 13.87 7.81
CA PHE A 137 6.37 13.76 7.30
C PHE A 137 6.74 12.30 6.96
N ILE A 138 6.42 11.35 7.85
CA ILE A 138 6.59 9.91 7.58
C ILE A 138 5.78 9.51 6.33
N PHE A 139 4.53 9.97 6.23
CA PHE A 139 3.70 9.69 5.06
C PHE A 139 4.24 10.30 3.77
N ALA A 140 4.73 11.53 3.82
CA ALA A 140 5.23 12.21 2.65
C ALA A 140 6.50 11.53 2.13
N ILE A 141 7.42 11.11 3.00
CA ILE A 141 8.59 10.32 2.58
C ILE A 141 8.15 8.94 2.07
N GLY A 142 7.23 8.26 2.77
CA GLY A 142 6.70 6.98 2.34
C GLY A 142 5.95 7.04 0.99
N PHE A 143 5.34 8.18 0.67
CA PHE A 143 4.76 8.48 -0.64
C PHE A 143 5.87 8.67 -1.69
N LEU A 144 6.90 9.45 -1.38
CA LEU A 144 8.01 9.69 -2.32
C LEU A 144 8.76 8.41 -2.69
N VAL A 145 8.91 7.46 -1.77
CA VAL A 145 9.51 6.14 -2.07
C VAL A 145 8.63 5.33 -3.02
N LYS A 146 7.30 5.34 -2.82
CA LYS A 146 6.35 4.68 -3.73
C LYS A 146 6.32 5.35 -5.09
N PHE A 147 6.34 6.68 -5.10
CA PHE A 147 6.40 7.47 -6.32
C PHE A 147 7.70 7.21 -7.08
N HIS A 148 8.85 7.14 -6.41
CA HIS A 148 10.12 6.75 -7.01
C HIS A 148 10.06 5.35 -7.64
N TYR A 149 9.46 4.38 -6.94
CA TYR A 149 9.26 3.04 -7.48
C TYR A 149 8.40 3.06 -8.75
N VAL A 150 7.23 3.71 -8.71
CA VAL A 150 6.33 3.85 -9.86
C VAL A 150 7.03 4.55 -11.03
N PHE A 151 7.67 5.68 -10.76
CA PHE A 151 8.36 6.49 -11.76
C PHE A 151 9.43 5.71 -12.55
N ASN A 152 10.09 4.75 -11.90
CA ASN A 152 11.14 3.92 -12.50
C ASN A 152 10.68 2.51 -12.92
N THR A 153 9.41 2.14 -12.74
CA THR A 153 8.91 0.78 -13.01
C THR A 153 7.77 0.83 -14.01
N SER A 154 8.01 0.36 -15.23
CA SER A 154 6.94 0.23 -16.24
C SER A 154 5.81 -0.71 -15.78
N VAL A 155 4.61 -0.51 -16.34
CA VAL A 155 3.46 -1.42 -16.22
C VAL A 155 3.71 -2.84 -16.73
N TYR A 156 4.84 -3.13 -17.37
CA TYR A 156 5.23 -4.51 -17.74
C TYR A 156 6.18 -5.17 -16.73
N THR A 157 6.72 -4.40 -15.79
CA THR A 157 7.80 -4.85 -14.90
C THR A 157 7.26 -5.17 -13.51
N ARG A 158 7.63 -6.34 -12.97
CA ARG A 158 7.28 -6.80 -11.62
C ARG A 158 5.77 -6.77 -11.34
N GLN A 159 4.99 -7.16 -12.34
CA GLN A 159 3.53 -7.27 -12.24
C GLN A 159 3.12 -8.70 -11.87
N ASN A 160 1.91 -8.85 -11.32
CA ASN A 160 1.28 -10.15 -11.14
C ASN A 160 -0.01 -10.22 -11.93
N ASP A 161 -0.15 -11.27 -12.72
CA ASP A 161 -1.35 -11.61 -13.51
C ASP A 161 -1.77 -10.58 -14.58
N VAL A 162 -0.92 -9.60 -14.87
CA VAL A 162 -1.24 -8.52 -15.82
C VAL A 162 -1.09 -8.99 -17.26
N HIS A 163 -0.06 -9.79 -17.56
CA HIS A 163 0.43 -10.09 -18.91
C HIS A 163 0.77 -8.80 -19.67
N VAL A 164 0.63 -8.80 -20.99
CA VAL A 164 1.03 -7.71 -21.87
C VAL A 164 -0.21 -7.08 -22.50
N PHE A 165 -0.19 -5.75 -22.63
CA PHE A 165 -1.15 -5.03 -23.46
C PHE A 165 -0.97 -5.43 -24.93
N GLY A 166 -2.08 -5.55 -25.66
CA GLY A 166 -2.14 -6.15 -27.00
C GLY A 166 -2.18 -7.68 -27.01
N GLY A 167 -2.20 -8.32 -25.84
CA GLY A 167 -2.39 -9.75 -25.68
C GLY A 167 -3.87 -10.17 -25.64
N ASP A 168 -4.10 -11.47 -25.47
CA ASP A 168 -5.43 -12.09 -25.42
C ASP A 168 -5.87 -12.53 -24.01
N SER A 169 -5.01 -12.33 -23.00
CA SER A 169 -5.19 -12.85 -21.64
C SER A 169 -4.60 -11.92 -20.58
N GLY A 170 -5.01 -12.11 -19.31
CA GLY A 170 -4.52 -11.32 -18.18
C GLY A 170 -5.32 -10.03 -17.92
N HIS A 171 -4.96 -9.31 -16.86
CA HIS A 171 -5.65 -8.06 -16.50
C HIS A 171 -5.55 -6.99 -17.60
N ALA A 172 -4.43 -6.91 -18.32
CA ALA A 172 -4.24 -5.94 -19.40
C ALA A 172 -5.23 -6.16 -20.54
N ALA A 173 -5.34 -7.40 -21.05
CA ALA A 173 -6.29 -7.75 -22.10
C ALA A 173 -7.75 -7.51 -21.67
N TYR A 174 -8.08 -7.70 -20.39
CA TYR A 174 -9.42 -7.39 -19.88
C TYR A 174 -9.71 -5.87 -19.92
N MET A 175 -8.75 -5.02 -19.55
CA MET A 175 -8.91 -3.57 -19.69
C MET A 175 -9.13 -3.17 -21.16
N GLU A 176 -8.35 -3.74 -22.07
CA GLU A 176 -8.47 -3.47 -23.51
C GLU A 176 -9.78 -3.97 -24.10
N TYR A 177 -10.25 -5.14 -23.66
CA TYR A 177 -11.56 -5.66 -24.06
C TYR A 177 -12.65 -4.65 -23.73
N LEU A 178 -12.64 -4.05 -22.53
CA LEU A 178 -13.62 -3.06 -22.11
C LEU A 178 -13.53 -1.76 -22.93
N ILE A 179 -12.32 -1.32 -23.29
CA ILE A 179 -12.11 -0.15 -24.16
C ILE A 179 -12.65 -0.41 -25.57
N ALA A 180 -12.31 -1.56 -26.15
CA ALA A 180 -12.67 -1.91 -27.52
C ALA A 180 -14.18 -2.17 -27.68
N HIS A 181 -14.80 -2.88 -26.73
CA HIS A 181 -16.19 -3.33 -26.87
C HIS A 181 -17.20 -2.45 -26.14
N ARG A 182 -16.75 -1.61 -25.19
CA ARG A 182 -17.61 -0.79 -24.32
C ARG A 182 -18.71 -1.60 -23.62
N ALA A 183 -18.43 -2.87 -23.37
CA ALA A 183 -19.34 -3.85 -22.80
C ALA A 183 -18.57 -4.89 -21.98
N LEU A 184 -19.26 -5.55 -21.05
CA LEU A 184 -18.69 -6.67 -20.30
C LEU A 184 -18.47 -7.89 -21.21
N PRO A 185 -17.53 -8.81 -20.87
CA PRO A 185 -17.33 -10.07 -21.57
C PRO A 185 -18.65 -10.83 -21.76
N ASN A 186 -18.98 -11.18 -23.01
CA ASN A 186 -20.19 -11.92 -23.37
C ASN A 186 -19.90 -13.35 -23.82
N PHE A 187 -18.90 -13.96 -23.19
CA PHE A 187 -18.47 -15.35 -23.36
C PHE A 187 -18.20 -15.96 -21.99
N ASP A 188 -17.90 -17.26 -21.95
CA ASP A 188 -17.57 -17.96 -20.71
C ASP A 188 -16.22 -17.46 -20.18
N VAL A 189 -16.25 -16.76 -19.05
CA VAL A 189 -15.06 -16.12 -18.45
C VAL A 189 -13.95 -17.10 -18.04
N ARG A 190 -14.21 -18.42 -18.07
CA ARG A 190 -13.18 -19.46 -17.84
C ARG A 190 -12.28 -19.69 -19.05
N GLU A 191 -12.73 -19.28 -20.24
CA GLU A 191 -11.99 -19.46 -21.50
C GLU A 191 -10.82 -18.47 -21.63
N VAL A 192 -10.87 -17.35 -20.90
CA VAL A 192 -9.85 -16.30 -20.96
C VAL A 192 -9.30 -16.03 -19.57
N TRP A 193 -8.00 -16.27 -19.41
CA TRP A 193 -7.31 -16.15 -18.12
C TRP A 193 -7.48 -14.74 -17.52
N GLN A 194 -7.88 -14.66 -16.24
CA GLN A 194 -8.18 -13.46 -15.44
C GLN A 194 -9.50 -12.73 -15.74
N PHE A 195 -10.26 -13.12 -16.77
CA PHE A 195 -11.57 -12.50 -17.05
C PHE A 195 -12.65 -12.92 -16.05
N CYS A 196 -12.37 -13.95 -15.23
CA CYS A 196 -13.22 -14.36 -14.12
C CYS A 196 -13.26 -13.35 -12.97
N HIS A 197 -12.43 -12.30 -12.99
CA HIS A 197 -12.46 -11.29 -11.94
C HIS A 197 -13.61 -10.28 -12.08
N PRO A 198 -14.25 -9.89 -10.97
CA PRO A 198 -15.19 -8.79 -10.94
C PRO A 198 -14.60 -7.48 -11.52
N PRO A 199 -15.38 -6.69 -12.29
CA PRO A 199 -14.82 -5.75 -13.25
C PRO A 199 -14.54 -4.34 -12.72
N LEU A 200 -14.75 -4.04 -11.43
CA LEU A 200 -14.68 -2.64 -10.95
C LEU A 200 -13.32 -1.99 -11.25
N HIS A 201 -12.23 -2.68 -10.91
CA HIS A 201 -10.88 -2.16 -11.16
C HIS A 201 -10.61 -1.99 -12.65
N HIS A 202 -10.93 -3.01 -13.45
CA HIS A 202 -10.71 -2.99 -14.90
C HIS A 202 -11.53 -1.90 -15.59
N ILE A 203 -12.77 -1.65 -15.15
CA ILE A 203 -13.59 -0.53 -15.65
C ILE A 203 -12.94 0.81 -15.30
N ILE A 204 -12.45 1.00 -14.07
CA ILE A 204 -11.77 2.23 -13.69
C ILE A 204 -10.50 2.45 -14.54
N CYS A 205 -9.70 1.40 -14.74
CA CYS A 205 -8.51 1.45 -15.59
C CYS A 205 -8.85 1.74 -17.07
N ALA A 206 -9.86 1.08 -17.62
CA ALA A 206 -10.31 1.32 -18.99
C ALA A 206 -10.81 2.76 -19.18
N LEU A 207 -11.59 3.30 -18.24
CA LEU A 207 -12.03 4.70 -18.26
C LEU A 207 -10.86 5.67 -18.11
N TRP A 208 -9.87 5.33 -17.30
CA TRP A 208 -8.67 6.15 -17.13
C TRP A 208 -7.86 6.26 -18.42
N ILE A 209 -7.61 5.13 -19.09
CA ILE A 209 -6.94 5.11 -20.40
C ILE A 209 -7.74 5.95 -21.40
N ASP A 210 -9.05 5.70 -21.50
CA ASP A 210 -9.94 6.39 -22.42
C ASP A 210 -9.97 7.92 -22.23
N ILE A 211 -9.97 8.39 -20.98
CA ILE A 211 -9.89 9.83 -20.66
C ILE A 211 -8.54 10.39 -21.09
N ASN A 212 -7.43 9.69 -20.81
CA ASN A 212 -6.11 10.17 -21.20
C ASN A 212 -5.98 10.26 -22.73
N GLU A 213 -6.42 9.25 -23.46
CA GLU A 213 -6.33 9.21 -24.92
C GLU A 213 -7.29 10.19 -25.60
N ASN A 214 -8.59 10.11 -25.27
CA ASN A 214 -9.63 10.78 -26.03
C ASN A 214 -10.00 12.17 -25.50
N VAL A 215 -9.66 12.50 -24.25
CA VAL A 215 -9.94 13.83 -23.66
C VAL A 215 -8.67 14.65 -23.50
N LEU A 216 -7.58 14.04 -23.03
CA LEU A 216 -6.31 14.73 -22.77
C LEU A 216 -5.33 14.67 -23.94
N GLY A 217 -5.60 13.87 -24.98
CA GLY A 217 -4.73 13.73 -26.15
C GLY A 217 -3.39 13.05 -25.85
N VAL A 218 -3.34 12.25 -24.79
CA VAL A 218 -2.15 11.48 -24.40
C VAL A 218 -1.99 10.28 -25.33
N GLY A 219 -0.75 9.98 -25.73
CA GLY A 219 -0.47 8.80 -26.54
C GLY A 219 -0.81 7.49 -25.83
N HIS A 220 -1.11 6.45 -26.62
CA HIS A 220 -1.58 5.14 -26.17
C HIS A 220 -0.70 4.50 -25.07
N ASN A 221 0.62 4.43 -25.28
CA ASN A 221 1.54 3.82 -24.31
C ASN A 221 1.68 4.66 -23.02
N PRO A 222 1.89 5.99 -23.07
CA PRO A 222 1.85 6.83 -21.87
C PRO A 222 0.51 6.76 -21.11
N ALA A 223 -0.62 6.61 -21.81
CA ALA A 223 -1.92 6.43 -21.16
C ALA A 223 -1.98 5.12 -20.36
N ARG A 224 -1.44 4.01 -20.89
CA ARG A 224 -1.31 2.74 -20.17
C ARG A 224 -0.36 2.84 -18.98
N GLU A 225 0.83 3.43 -19.15
CA GLU A 225 1.79 3.64 -18.05
C GLU A 225 1.16 4.46 -16.91
N SER A 226 0.36 5.48 -17.25
CA SER A 226 -0.31 6.34 -16.27
C SER A 226 -1.32 5.62 -15.35
N LEU A 227 -1.68 4.36 -15.64
CA LEU A 227 -2.49 3.52 -14.74
C LEU A 227 -1.87 3.39 -13.35
N GLN A 228 -0.54 3.44 -13.23
CA GLN A 228 0.13 3.33 -11.93
C GLN A 228 -0.16 4.53 -11.00
N THR A 229 -0.66 5.65 -11.54
CA THR A 229 -1.20 6.75 -10.72
C THR A 229 -2.38 6.28 -9.86
N LEU A 230 -3.24 5.41 -10.41
CA LEU A 230 -4.38 4.85 -9.69
C LEU A 230 -3.91 3.95 -8.54
N THR A 231 -2.96 3.06 -8.81
CA THR A 231 -2.45 2.10 -7.83
C THR A 231 -1.63 2.78 -6.74
N LEU A 232 -0.89 3.85 -7.08
CA LEU A 232 -0.24 4.72 -6.12
C LEU A 232 -1.26 5.38 -5.19
N PHE A 233 -2.35 5.90 -5.74
CA PHE A 233 -3.45 6.46 -4.95
C PHE A 233 -4.10 5.40 -4.03
N TYR A 234 -4.36 4.19 -4.53
CA TYR A 234 -4.92 3.10 -3.75
C TYR A 234 -4.01 2.68 -2.59
N ALA A 235 -2.70 2.59 -2.82
CA ALA A 235 -1.71 2.37 -1.78
C ALA A 235 -1.77 3.48 -0.71
N MET A 236 -1.93 4.74 -1.13
CA MET A 236 -2.11 5.86 -0.18
C MET A 236 -3.42 5.79 0.60
N CYS A 237 -4.51 5.29 0.02
CA CYS A 237 -5.74 5.02 0.77
C CYS A 237 -5.53 3.99 1.88
N ILE A 238 -4.76 2.92 1.62
CA ILE A 238 -4.38 1.93 2.64
C ILE A 238 -3.60 2.62 3.77
N MET A 239 -2.59 3.41 3.41
CA MET A 239 -1.74 4.17 4.33
C MET A 239 -2.54 5.12 5.24
N ILE A 240 -3.41 5.95 4.64
CA ILE A 240 -4.27 6.88 5.38
C ILE A 240 -5.21 6.12 6.33
N THR A 241 -5.77 5.00 5.88
CA THR A 241 -6.66 4.16 6.68
C THR A 241 -5.91 3.56 7.87
N ALA A 242 -4.69 3.05 7.65
CA ALA A 242 -3.84 2.54 8.71
C ALA A 242 -3.54 3.61 9.78
N TYR A 243 -3.23 4.84 9.39
CA TYR A 243 -3.05 5.92 10.36
C TYR A 243 -4.34 6.25 11.12
N LYS A 244 -5.50 6.28 10.46
CA LYS A 244 -6.78 6.48 11.15
C LYS A 244 -7.03 5.38 12.20
N LEU A 245 -6.69 4.13 11.89
CA LEU A 245 -6.76 3.02 12.84
C LEU A 245 -5.78 3.20 14.01
N LEU A 246 -4.52 3.56 13.75
CA LEU A 246 -3.55 3.85 14.82
C LEU A 246 -4.02 5.00 15.73
N ARG A 247 -4.58 6.07 15.13
CA ARG A 247 -5.10 7.23 15.86
C ARG A 247 -6.35 6.93 16.67
N ARG A 248 -7.17 5.94 16.27
CA ARG A 248 -8.33 5.48 17.04
C ARG A 248 -7.93 5.05 18.45
N PHE A 249 -6.81 4.34 18.58
CA PHE A 249 -6.27 3.89 19.86
C PHE A 249 -5.46 4.96 20.60
N LYS A 250 -5.57 6.23 20.17
CA LYS A 250 -4.92 7.40 20.78
C LYS A 250 -3.40 7.23 20.91
N LEU A 251 -2.78 6.48 20.00
CA LEU A 251 -1.34 6.28 19.98
C LEU A 251 -0.63 7.62 19.75
N GLN A 252 0.45 7.85 20.48
CA GLN A 252 1.24 9.08 20.45
C GLN A 252 2.74 8.77 20.42
N ASN A 253 3.54 9.72 19.93
CA ASN A 253 5.00 9.63 19.88
C ASN A 253 5.46 8.31 19.22
N MET A 254 6.50 7.66 19.76
CA MET A 254 7.05 6.43 19.18
C MET A 254 6.03 5.29 19.08
N ALA A 255 5.01 5.24 19.96
CA ALA A 255 3.94 4.25 19.86
C ALA A 255 3.04 4.45 18.62
N LEU A 256 3.07 5.65 18.01
CA LEU A 256 2.44 5.96 16.73
C LEU A 256 3.46 5.90 15.58
N TYR A 257 4.66 6.43 15.77
CA TYR A 257 5.63 6.57 14.69
C TYR A 257 6.25 5.25 14.26
N VAL A 258 6.57 4.35 15.19
CA VAL A 258 7.14 3.03 14.86
C VAL A 258 6.20 2.18 13.99
N PRO A 259 4.92 1.98 14.35
CA PRO A 259 4.03 1.25 13.46
C PRO A 259 3.75 1.99 12.15
N LEU A 260 3.69 3.33 12.17
CA LEU A 260 3.51 4.12 10.95
C LEU A 260 4.71 3.99 10.01
N LEU A 261 5.94 3.97 10.54
CA LEU A 261 7.17 3.71 9.77
C LEU A 261 7.13 2.31 9.15
N MET A 262 6.85 1.28 9.95
CA MET A 262 6.74 -0.09 9.46
C MET A 262 5.78 -0.19 8.27
N ILE A 263 4.57 0.37 8.42
CA ILE A 263 3.55 0.34 7.37
C ILE A 263 3.99 1.19 6.16
N SER A 264 4.51 2.40 6.37
CA SER A 264 4.86 3.32 5.28
C SER A 264 6.01 2.83 4.42
N PHE A 265 6.96 2.09 4.98
CA PHE A 265 8.17 1.61 4.31
C PHE A 265 8.19 0.10 4.08
N HIS A 266 7.10 -0.63 4.34
CA HIS A 266 7.05 -2.06 4.04
C HIS A 266 7.10 -2.31 2.52
N PRO A 267 8.00 -3.16 2.02
CA PRO A 267 8.15 -3.46 0.59
C PRO A 267 6.86 -3.84 -0.14
N ALA A 268 6.03 -4.70 0.45
CA ALA A 268 4.73 -5.05 -0.12
C ALA A 268 3.88 -3.84 -0.54
N PHE A 269 3.84 -2.76 0.25
CA PHE A 269 3.08 -1.56 -0.13
C PHE A 269 3.81 -0.65 -1.13
N ILE A 270 5.12 -0.83 -1.31
CA ILE A 270 5.89 -0.20 -2.38
C ILE A 270 5.57 -0.90 -3.70
N LEU A 271 5.67 -2.23 -3.75
CA LEU A 271 5.31 -3.04 -4.91
C LEU A 271 3.86 -2.79 -5.36
N MET A 272 2.91 -2.85 -4.43
CA MET A 272 1.49 -2.60 -4.72
C MET A 272 1.20 -1.20 -5.26
N SER A 273 2.10 -0.23 -5.06
CA SER A 273 1.90 1.12 -5.61
C SER A 273 2.09 1.18 -7.13
N GLY A 274 2.80 0.22 -7.73
CA GLY A 274 2.96 0.08 -9.18
C GLY A 274 2.28 -1.14 -9.80
N ALA A 275 1.55 -1.94 -9.00
CA ALA A 275 0.90 -3.17 -9.46
C ALA A 275 -0.49 -2.89 -10.04
N ILE A 276 -0.66 -2.94 -11.36
CA ILE A 276 -1.90 -2.55 -12.06
C ILE A 276 -3.00 -3.61 -12.05
N ASN A 277 -2.84 -4.68 -11.27
CA ASN A 277 -3.89 -5.66 -11.01
C ASN A 277 -4.89 -5.16 -9.95
N ASN A 278 -5.88 -6.00 -9.62
CA ASN A 278 -6.98 -5.66 -8.73
C ASN A 278 -6.65 -5.75 -7.22
N ASP A 279 -5.45 -6.19 -6.84
CA ASP A 279 -5.14 -6.52 -5.45
C ASP A 279 -5.10 -5.29 -4.53
N VAL A 280 -4.46 -4.21 -4.99
CA VAL A 280 -4.29 -2.99 -4.17
C VAL A 280 -5.61 -2.28 -3.90
N LEU A 281 -6.52 -2.25 -4.89
CA LEU A 281 -7.86 -1.69 -4.71
C LEU A 281 -8.71 -2.56 -3.77
N SER A 282 -8.62 -3.89 -3.90
CA SER A 282 -9.26 -4.84 -2.99
C SER A 282 -8.79 -4.65 -1.54
N ALA A 283 -7.47 -4.54 -1.33
CA ALA A 283 -6.88 -4.29 -0.02
C ALA A 283 -7.30 -2.93 0.58
N ALA A 284 -7.39 -1.88 -0.25
CA ALA A 284 -7.89 -0.57 0.17
C ALA A 284 -9.34 -0.66 0.68
N PHE A 285 -10.21 -1.39 -0.03
CA PHE A 285 -11.59 -1.61 0.39
C PHE A 285 -11.71 -2.47 1.66
N MET A 286 -10.91 -3.53 1.80
CA MET A 286 -10.87 -4.34 3.03
C MET A 286 -10.50 -3.48 4.25
N MET A 287 -9.45 -2.67 4.15
CA MET A 287 -9.05 -1.78 5.24
C MET A 287 -10.11 -0.69 5.52
N GLY A 288 -10.73 -0.16 4.46
CA GLY A 288 -11.86 0.76 4.58
C GLY A 288 -13.05 0.15 5.33
N ALA A 289 -13.37 -1.11 5.05
CA ALA A 289 -14.43 -1.86 5.73
C ALA A 289 -14.13 -2.05 7.23
N VAL A 290 -12.89 -2.36 7.60
CA VAL A 290 -12.46 -2.43 9.02
C VAL A 290 -12.67 -1.09 9.72
N LEU A 291 -12.19 0.01 9.12
CA LEU A 291 -12.38 1.35 9.70
C LEU A 291 -13.85 1.74 9.82
N CYS A 292 -14.67 1.47 8.79
CA CYS A 292 -16.10 1.77 8.82
C CYS A 292 -16.85 0.92 9.85
N THR A 293 -16.46 -0.34 10.04
CA THR A 293 -17.02 -1.24 11.06
C THR A 293 -16.76 -0.70 12.46
N LEU A 294 -15.54 -0.22 12.69
CA LEU A 294 -15.17 0.41 13.94
C LEU A 294 -15.93 1.72 14.18
N ASN A 295 -16.19 2.53 13.15
CA ASN A 295 -17.00 3.75 13.27
C ASN A 295 -18.48 3.43 13.54
N TRP A 296 -19.03 2.39 12.91
CA TRP A 296 -20.39 1.90 13.19
C TRP A 296 -20.51 1.31 14.59
N TYR A 297 -19.48 0.62 15.08
CA TYR A 297 -19.43 0.12 16.46
C TYR A 297 -19.48 1.24 17.50
N ASP A 298 -18.94 2.42 17.20
CA ASP A 298 -19.10 3.60 18.07
C ASP A 298 -20.47 4.25 17.92
N ASN A 299 -20.99 4.32 16.69
CA ASN A 299 -22.27 4.96 16.40
C ASN A 299 -23.08 4.17 15.35
N GLN A 300 -24.07 3.41 15.81
CA GLN A 300 -24.90 2.52 14.99
C GLN A 300 -25.96 3.32 14.22
N THR A 301 -25.57 3.87 13.07
CA THR A 301 -26.47 4.57 12.15
C THR A 301 -26.50 3.90 10.79
N TYR A 302 -27.59 4.08 10.05
CA TYR A 302 -27.69 3.66 8.65
C TYR A 302 -26.53 4.19 7.80
N ALA A 303 -26.16 5.46 7.97
CA ALA A 303 -25.03 6.05 7.24
C ALA A 303 -23.71 5.30 7.49
N ASN A 304 -23.46 4.85 8.72
CA ASN A 304 -22.25 4.12 9.04
C ASN A 304 -22.29 2.67 8.55
N ILE A 305 -23.43 1.98 8.66
CA ILE A 305 -23.51 0.59 8.18
C ILE A 305 -23.46 0.51 6.65
N LEU A 306 -24.04 1.50 5.96
CA LEU A 306 -23.98 1.61 4.50
C LEU A 306 -22.56 1.87 4.00
N LYS A 307 -21.72 2.58 4.76
CA LYS A 307 -20.28 2.69 4.42
C LYS A 307 -19.58 1.33 4.48
N ILE A 308 -19.94 0.47 5.44
CA ILE A 308 -19.42 -0.91 5.48
C ILE A 308 -19.90 -1.67 4.24
N ALA A 309 -21.20 -1.58 3.91
CA ALA A 309 -21.79 -2.24 2.74
C ALA A 309 -21.10 -1.82 1.43
N LEU A 310 -20.83 -0.52 1.27
CA LEU A 310 -20.11 0.00 0.12
C LEU A 310 -18.66 -0.49 0.07
N CYS A 311 -17.92 -0.45 1.18
CA CYS A 311 -16.54 -0.95 1.20
C CYS A 311 -16.46 -2.46 0.90
N VAL A 312 -17.29 -3.28 1.55
CA VAL A 312 -17.28 -4.74 1.33
C VAL A 312 -17.79 -5.07 -0.07
N GLY A 313 -18.89 -4.47 -0.51
CA GLY A 313 -19.45 -4.66 -1.84
C GLY A 313 -18.46 -4.27 -2.94
N LEU A 314 -17.91 -3.05 -2.91
CA LEU A 314 -16.98 -2.56 -3.94
C LEU A 314 -15.66 -3.34 -3.90
N GLY A 315 -15.24 -3.78 -2.71
CA GLY A 315 -14.14 -4.72 -2.55
C GLY A 315 -14.41 -6.03 -3.30
N MET A 316 -15.57 -6.66 -3.11
CA MET A 316 -15.94 -7.88 -3.83
C MET A 316 -16.09 -7.63 -5.34
N MET A 317 -16.63 -6.47 -5.75
CA MET A 317 -16.72 -6.05 -7.15
C MET A 317 -15.35 -5.76 -7.79
N THR A 318 -14.29 -5.64 -6.99
CA THR A 318 -12.89 -5.55 -7.42
C THR A 318 -12.23 -6.91 -7.46
N LYS A 319 -12.38 -7.68 -6.38
CA LYS A 319 -11.86 -9.04 -6.22
C LYS A 319 -12.70 -9.75 -5.16
N LEU A 320 -13.31 -10.88 -5.51
CA LEU A 320 -14.21 -11.61 -4.61
C LEU A 320 -13.58 -11.94 -3.25
N SER A 321 -12.25 -12.15 -3.20
CA SER A 321 -11.50 -12.41 -1.97
C SER A 321 -11.56 -11.27 -0.94
N ALA A 322 -11.98 -10.04 -1.31
CA ALA A 322 -12.25 -8.98 -0.35
C ALA A 322 -13.28 -9.40 0.72
N ALA A 323 -14.13 -10.40 0.42
CA ALA A 323 -15.08 -11.00 1.35
C ALA A 323 -14.43 -11.62 2.60
N ILE A 324 -13.11 -11.88 2.61
CA ILE A 324 -12.36 -12.43 3.75
C ILE A 324 -12.50 -11.56 5.02
N VAL A 325 -12.78 -10.26 4.88
CA VAL A 325 -13.05 -9.37 6.03
C VAL A 325 -14.42 -9.60 6.67
N ALA A 326 -15.38 -10.18 5.94
CA ALA A 326 -16.78 -10.27 6.34
C ALA A 326 -17.02 -11.09 7.63
N PRO A 327 -16.37 -12.25 7.87
CA PRO A 327 -16.52 -12.98 9.13
C PRO A 327 -16.18 -12.14 10.36
N ALA A 328 -15.11 -11.35 10.29
CA ALA A 328 -14.70 -10.48 11.39
C ALA A 328 -15.70 -9.34 11.65
N ILE A 329 -16.27 -8.78 10.58
CA ILE A 329 -17.35 -7.76 10.66
C ILE A 329 -18.63 -8.37 11.25
N ALA A 330 -18.99 -9.58 10.83
CA ALA A 330 -20.18 -10.28 11.31
C ALA A 330 -20.11 -10.52 12.83
N LEU A 331 -18.93 -10.82 13.38
CA LEU A 331 -18.74 -10.94 14.83
C LEU A 331 -18.97 -9.61 15.58
N VAL A 332 -18.60 -8.47 14.98
CA VAL A 332 -18.90 -7.15 15.56
C VAL A 332 -20.41 -6.88 15.50
N PHE A 333 -21.06 -7.19 14.38
CA PHE A 333 -22.52 -7.05 14.24
C PHE A 333 -23.25 -7.91 15.28
N LEU A 334 -22.83 -9.17 15.44
CA LEU A 334 -23.37 -10.09 16.43
C LEU A 334 -23.17 -9.58 17.87
N ALA A 335 -21.96 -9.10 18.20
CA ALA A 335 -21.67 -8.57 19.53
C ALA A 335 -22.57 -7.37 19.89
N VAL A 336 -22.78 -6.45 18.93
CA VAL A 336 -23.69 -5.31 19.10
C VAL A 336 -25.14 -5.76 19.20
N PHE A 337 -25.55 -6.71 18.37
CA PHE A 337 -26.90 -7.26 18.38
C PHE A 337 -27.24 -7.90 19.73
N ILE A 338 -26.38 -8.79 20.23
CA ILE A 338 -26.56 -9.43 21.55
C ILE A 338 -26.69 -8.37 22.65
N LYS A 339 -25.86 -7.31 22.61
CA LYS A 339 -25.90 -6.24 23.62
C LYS A 339 -27.21 -5.43 23.59
N LYS A 340 -27.83 -5.27 22.43
CA LYS A 340 -29.02 -4.42 22.22
C LYS A 340 -30.31 -5.22 21.94
N ILE A 341 -30.27 -6.55 22.05
CA ILE A 341 -31.40 -7.41 21.68
C ILE A 341 -32.68 -7.11 22.48
N ARG A 342 -32.53 -6.67 23.74
CA ARG A 342 -33.65 -6.34 24.63
C ARG A 342 -34.15 -4.90 24.51
N THR A 343 -33.45 -4.04 23.79
CA THR A 343 -33.72 -2.59 23.82
C THR A 343 -33.99 -1.99 22.45
N ASP A 344 -33.26 -2.38 21.40
CA ASP A 344 -33.29 -1.71 20.09
C ASP A 344 -33.00 -2.67 18.93
N TRP A 345 -33.53 -3.89 19.01
CA TRP A 345 -33.17 -4.96 18.07
C TRP A 345 -33.79 -4.78 16.67
N LEU A 346 -35.02 -4.28 16.57
CA LEU A 346 -35.69 -4.05 15.28
C LEU A 346 -34.94 -3.02 14.43
N HIS A 347 -34.44 -1.96 15.06
CA HIS A 347 -33.64 -0.95 14.37
C HIS A 347 -32.32 -1.54 13.84
N LEU A 348 -31.67 -2.42 14.61
CA LEU A 348 -30.46 -3.12 14.16
C LEU A 348 -30.75 -4.10 13.01
N ILE A 349 -31.87 -4.83 13.07
CA ILE A 349 -32.31 -5.69 11.95
C ILE A 349 -32.53 -4.85 10.68
N GLY A 350 -33.16 -3.68 10.80
CA GLY A 350 -33.32 -2.74 9.68
C GLY A 350 -31.97 -2.29 9.10
N GLN A 351 -30.99 -1.99 9.96
CA GLN A 351 -29.63 -1.67 9.52
C GLN A 351 -28.94 -2.86 8.82
N PHE A 352 -29.05 -4.07 9.37
CA PHE A 352 -28.48 -5.28 8.77
C PHE A 352 -29.13 -5.61 7.42
N ALA A 353 -30.44 -5.42 7.30
CA ALA A 353 -31.15 -5.54 6.03
C ALA A 353 -30.66 -4.50 5.02
N ALA A 354 -30.51 -3.23 5.42
CA ALA A 354 -29.96 -2.18 4.56
C ALA A 354 -28.52 -2.50 4.13
N PHE A 355 -27.69 -3.04 5.03
CA PHE A 355 -26.36 -3.55 4.69
C PHE A 355 -26.44 -4.64 3.63
N GLY A 356 -27.30 -5.66 3.82
CA GLY A 356 -27.45 -6.77 2.88
C GLY A 356 -27.94 -6.34 1.51
N VAL A 357 -28.97 -5.47 1.46
CA VAL A 357 -29.56 -4.94 0.22
C VAL A 357 -28.56 -4.15 -0.61
N VAL A 358 -27.56 -3.51 -0.01
CA VAL A 358 -26.52 -2.79 -0.75
C VAL A 358 -25.32 -3.69 -1.04
N CYS A 359 -24.80 -4.38 -0.02
CA CYS A 359 -23.56 -5.14 -0.12
C CYS A 359 -23.67 -6.34 -1.08
N VAL A 360 -24.78 -7.09 -1.01
CA VAL A 360 -24.93 -8.34 -1.75
C VAL A 360 -25.08 -8.09 -3.25
N PRO A 361 -26.00 -7.23 -3.74
CA PRO A 361 -26.09 -6.94 -5.15
C PRO A 361 -24.80 -6.33 -5.69
N LEU A 362 -24.22 -5.38 -4.96
CA LEU A 362 -23.02 -4.68 -5.42
C LEU A 362 -21.80 -5.62 -5.48
N GLY A 363 -21.66 -6.55 -4.54
CA GLY A 363 -20.51 -7.45 -4.50
C GLY A 363 -20.63 -8.73 -5.31
N LEU A 364 -21.86 -9.26 -5.54
CA LEU A 364 -22.05 -10.58 -6.15
C LEU A 364 -22.72 -10.55 -7.53
N TRP A 365 -23.15 -9.39 -8.05
CA TRP A 365 -23.86 -9.33 -9.34
C TRP A 365 -23.07 -9.97 -10.49
N PHE A 366 -21.75 -9.81 -10.51
CA PHE A 366 -20.90 -10.35 -11.58
C PHE A 366 -20.86 -11.89 -11.53
N GLU A 367 -20.66 -12.45 -10.34
CA GLU A 367 -20.65 -13.91 -10.14
C GLU A 367 -22.01 -14.53 -10.40
N ILE A 368 -23.09 -13.87 -9.95
CA ILE A 368 -24.46 -14.30 -10.23
C ILE A 368 -24.74 -14.25 -11.73
N ARG A 369 -24.33 -13.20 -12.43
CA ARG A 369 -24.45 -13.09 -13.89
C ARG A 369 -23.74 -14.26 -14.59
N ASN A 370 -22.50 -14.56 -14.20
CA ASN A 370 -21.72 -15.62 -14.83
C ASN A 370 -22.27 -17.01 -14.50
N TYR A 371 -22.79 -17.23 -13.29
CA TYR A 371 -23.51 -18.44 -12.92
C TYR A 371 -24.78 -18.63 -13.75
N ILE A 372 -25.57 -17.57 -13.95
CA ILE A 372 -26.81 -17.65 -14.74
C ILE A 372 -26.51 -17.97 -16.21
N LYS A 373 -25.54 -17.27 -16.81
CA LYS A 373 -25.23 -17.38 -18.25
C LYS A 373 -24.41 -18.62 -18.63
N TRP A 374 -23.38 -18.95 -17.85
CA TRP A 374 -22.38 -19.98 -18.21
C TRP A 374 -22.17 -21.03 -17.11
N LYS A 375 -22.93 -20.99 -16.02
CA LYS A 375 -22.81 -21.93 -14.88
C LYS A 375 -21.42 -21.93 -14.21
N VAL A 376 -20.71 -20.80 -14.28
CA VAL A 376 -19.47 -20.58 -13.52
C VAL A 376 -19.80 -20.59 -12.02
N PRO A 377 -19.12 -21.40 -11.18
CA PRO A 377 -19.34 -21.39 -9.74
C PRO A 377 -19.14 -19.99 -9.12
N ILE A 378 -19.95 -19.61 -8.14
CA ILE A 378 -19.89 -18.26 -7.51
C ILE A 378 -18.52 -17.98 -6.88
N THR A 379 -17.88 -19.01 -6.32
CA THR A 379 -16.56 -18.91 -5.69
C THR A 379 -15.46 -19.44 -6.61
N TYR A 380 -15.66 -19.36 -7.93
CA TYR A 380 -14.67 -19.83 -8.89
C TYR A 380 -13.35 -19.08 -8.73
N VAL A 381 -12.26 -19.84 -8.78
CA VAL A 381 -10.89 -19.34 -8.85
C VAL A 381 -10.33 -19.86 -10.17
N GLN A 382 -9.58 -19.01 -10.87
CA GLN A 382 -8.94 -19.38 -12.13
C GLN A 382 -8.11 -20.65 -11.94
N GLU A 383 -8.49 -21.71 -12.65
CA GLU A 383 -7.77 -22.97 -12.63
C GLU A 383 -6.53 -22.88 -13.55
N MET A 384 -5.47 -23.59 -13.15
CA MET A 384 -4.26 -23.78 -13.95
C MET A 384 -3.99 -25.27 -14.09
N PRO A 385 -3.54 -25.73 -15.27
CA PRO A 385 -3.24 -27.15 -15.45
C PRO A 385 -1.99 -27.54 -14.68
N ASN A 386 -1.94 -28.77 -14.16
CA ASN A 386 -0.79 -29.29 -13.41
C ASN A 386 0.49 -29.46 -14.26
N THR A 387 0.41 -29.19 -15.56
CA THR A 387 1.54 -29.20 -16.49
C THR A 387 2.30 -27.88 -16.53
N VAL A 388 1.78 -26.81 -15.91
CA VAL A 388 2.52 -25.54 -15.84
C VAL A 388 3.74 -25.69 -14.95
N MET A 389 4.80 -24.99 -15.32
CA MET A 389 6.09 -24.98 -14.61
C MET A 389 6.00 -24.60 -13.13
N GLN A 390 4.92 -23.96 -12.68
CA GLN A 390 4.74 -23.51 -11.30
C GLN A 390 4.14 -24.59 -10.38
N TYR A 391 3.74 -25.75 -10.93
CA TYR A 391 3.10 -26.79 -10.15
C TYR A 391 4.08 -27.40 -9.15
N ILE A 392 3.65 -27.48 -7.90
CA ILE A 392 4.40 -28.02 -6.74
C ILE A 392 3.56 -29.05 -5.97
N GLY A 393 2.52 -29.59 -6.61
CA GLY A 393 1.62 -30.60 -6.02
C GLY A 393 2.14 -32.03 -6.11
N ASP A 394 3.34 -32.22 -6.66
CA ASP A 394 4.12 -33.45 -6.53
C ASP A 394 4.50 -33.73 -5.06
N ARG A 395 4.60 -32.67 -4.24
CA ARG A 395 4.83 -32.74 -2.80
C ARG A 395 3.53 -32.56 -2.02
N SER A 396 3.35 -33.38 -0.99
CA SER A 396 2.21 -33.21 -0.09
C SER A 396 2.29 -31.86 0.63
N PHE A 397 1.13 -31.28 0.98
CA PHE A 397 1.09 -30.01 1.71
C PHE A 397 1.84 -30.07 3.05
N LYS A 398 1.83 -31.23 3.72
CA LYS A 398 2.57 -31.44 4.97
C LYS A 398 4.07 -31.33 4.74
N GLU A 399 4.61 -32.02 3.74
CA GLU A 399 6.04 -31.95 3.39
C GLU A 399 6.45 -30.52 3.07
N ARG A 400 5.65 -29.82 2.24
CA ARG A 400 5.87 -28.41 1.91
C ARG A 400 5.91 -27.51 3.14
N LEU A 401 4.99 -27.69 4.08
CA LEU A 401 4.87 -26.84 5.27
C LEU A 401 5.97 -27.09 6.31
N THR A 402 6.49 -28.32 6.40
CA THR A 402 7.44 -28.71 7.46
C THR A 402 8.90 -28.66 7.05
N ASP A 403 9.21 -28.40 5.78
CA ASP A 403 10.58 -28.32 5.31
C ASP A 403 11.22 -26.96 5.60
N PHE A 404 12.01 -26.90 6.67
CA PHE A 404 12.86 -25.75 7.01
C PHE A 404 14.35 -26.07 6.86
N SER A 405 14.69 -26.97 5.94
CA SER A 405 16.07 -27.33 5.65
C SER A 405 16.85 -26.13 5.09
N GLY A 406 18.19 -26.20 5.17
CA GLY A 406 19.07 -25.14 4.67
C GLY A 406 18.89 -24.85 3.17
N GLU A 407 18.34 -25.81 2.41
CA GLU A 407 18.01 -25.66 0.98
C GLU A 407 17.07 -24.48 0.72
N GLN A 408 16.06 -24.30 1.57
CA GLN A 408 15.06 -23.23 1.44
C GLN A 408 15.67 -21.82 1.56
N PHE A 409 16.84 -21.72 2.20
CA PHE A 409 17.52 -20.46 2.50
C PHE A 409 18.80 -20.25 1.67
N LYS A 410 19.07 -21.12 0.67
CA LYS A 410 20.17 -20.90 -0.30
C LYS A 410 20.03 -19.56 -1.02
N SER A 411 18.79 -19.23 -1.39
CA SER A 411 18.38 -17.89 -1.81
C SER A 411 17.45 -17.28 -0.77
N VAL A 412 17.57 -15.96 -0.57
CA VAL A 412 16.61 -15.15 0.19
C VAL A 412 15.48 -14.60 -0.67
N PHE A 413 15.53 -14.86 -1.98
CA PHE A 413 14.51 -14.53 -2.96
C PHE A 413 13.65 -15.76 -3.24
N GLU A 414 12.42 -15.53 -3.68
CA GLU A 414 11.59 -16.63 -4.18
C GLU A 414 12.21 -17.15 -5.47
N GLN A 415 12.27 -18.47 -5.60
CA GLN A 415 12.85 -19.15 -6.74
C GLN A 415 11.74 -19.78 -7.56
N TRP A 416 11.88 -19.69 -8.88
CA TRP A 416 11.00 -20.27 -9.87
C TRP A 416 11.85 -21.11 -10.82
N LEU A 417 11.27 -22.19 -11.33
CA LEU A 417 11.80 -22.79 -12.55
C LEU A 417 11.80 -21.73 -13.65
N CYS A 418 12.79 -21.75 -14.54
CA CYS A 418 12.81 -20.93 -15.74
C CYS A 418 13.52 -21.68 -16.88
N TYR A 419 13.31 -21.22 -18.11
CA TYR A 419 14.08 -21.70 -19.26
C TYR A 419 15.33 -20.84 -19.40
N ASP A 420 16.48 -21.47 -19.61
CA ASP A 420 17.70 -20.78 -19.99
C ASP A 420 17.71 -20.40 -21.49
N ASP A 421 18.78 -19.74 -21.94
CA ASP A 421 18.95 -19.33 -23.34
C ASP A 421 18.96 -20.52 -24.33
N LYS A 422 19.17 -21.75 -23.84
CA LYS A 422 19.17 -22.98 -24.62
C LYS A 422 17.80 -23.70 -24.58
N GLY A 423 16.83 -23.13 -23.86
CA GLY A 423 15.51 -23.72 -23.66
C GLY A 423 15.51 -24.89 -22.66
N GLU A 424 16.56 -25.05 -21.86
CA GLU A 424 16.62 -26.06 -20.80
C GLU A 424 16.02 -25.50 -19.49
N LEU A 425 15.27 -26.33 -18.77
CA LEU A 425 14.72 -25.98 -17.48
C LEU A 425 15.85 -25.88 -16.44
N THR A 426 15.95 -24.73 -15.80
CA THR A 426 16.90 -24.44 -14.72
C THR A 426 16.18 -23.87 -13.49
N GLY A 427 16.88 -23.87 -12.35
CA GLY A 427 16.34 -23.41 -11.08
C GLY A 427 15.46 -24.43 -10.36
N TYR A 428 14.62 -23.93 -9.45
CA TYR A 428 13.65 -24.72 -8.70
C TYR A 428 12.48 -23.85 -8.27
N ASN A 429 11.32 -24.44 -8.07
CA ASN A 429 10.17 -23.74 -7.49
C ASN A 429 10.27 -23.72 -5.97
N GLU A 430 10.09 -22.54 -5.40
CA GLU A 430 9.79 -22.42 -3.99
C GLU A 430 8.49 -23.18 -3.69
N TYR A 431 8.49 -23.94 -2.59
CA TYR A 431 7.35 -24.78 -2.23
C TYR A 431 6.90 -24.63 -0.78
N ASN A 432 7.71 -24.07 0.12
CA ASN A 432 7.29 -23.85 1.50
C ASN A 432 6.48 -22.56 1.61
N PRO A 433 5.18 -22.62 1.96
CA PRO A 433 4.32 -21.45 1.99
C PRO A 433 4.68 -20.44 3.08
N ILE A 434 5.38 -20.82 4.15
CA ILE A 434 5.84 -19.87 5.18
C ILE A 434 7.08 -19.13 4.71
N ILE A 435 8.00 -19.83 4.04
CA ILE A 435 9.26 -19.24 3.57
C ILE A 435 9.00 -18.36 2.35
N ALA A 436 8.21 -18.83 1.37
CA ALA A 436 7.74 -18.06 0.23
C ALA A 436 7.07 -16.75 0.67
N LEU A 437 6.20 -16.81 1.68
CA LEU A 437 5.54 -15.64 2.26
C LEU A 437 6.55 -14.59 2.72
N PHE A 438 7.61 -14.97 3.45
CA PHE A 438 8.62 -14.01 3.90
C PHE A 438 9.43 -13.44 2.74
N LYS A 439 9.86 -14.28 1.79
CA LYS A 439 10.62 -13.85 0.61
C LYS A 439 9.81 -12.84 -0.22
N ASN A 440 8.57 -13.19 -0.55
CA ASN A 440 7.66 -12.36 -1.34
C ASN A 440 7.23 -11.09 -0.62
N SER A 441 7.13 -11.09 0.70
CA SER A 441 6.77 -9.88 1.46
C SER A 441 7.78 -8.75 1.33
N LEU A 442 9.04 -9.09 1.05
CA LEU A 442 10.16 -8.15 0.94
C LEU A 442 10.59 -7.92 -0.51
N PHE A 443 10.54 -8.95 -1.35
CA PHE A 443 11.14 -8.93 -2.69
C PHE A 443 10.14 -9.17 -3.83
N SER A 444 8.90 -9.61 -3.59
CA SER A 444 8.02 -10.16 -4.65
C SER A 444 8.59 -11.45 -5.28
N GLU A 445 7.82 -12.03 -6.19
CA GLU A 445 8.20 -13.20 -7.01
C GLU A 445 9.14 -12.85 -8.17
N SER A 446 9.32 -11.54 -8.46
CA SER A 446 10.07 -11.05 -9.62
C SER A 446 11.45 -10.47 -9.30
N VAL A 447 11.84 -10.36 -8.02
CA VAL A 447 13.17 -9.87 -7.62
C VAL A 447 13.99 -11.05 -7.14
N ASN A 448 15.18 -11.19 -7.71
CA ASN A 448 16.08 -12.31 -7.47
C ASN A 448 17.55 -11.84 -7.55
N GLU A 449 18.48 -12.78 -7.57
CA GLU A 449 19.91 -12.51 -7.70
C GLU A 449 20.26 -11.71 -8.96
N THR A 450 19.61 -12.00 -10.09
CA THR A 450 19.90 -11.33 -11.37
C THR A 450 19.53 -9.85 -11.34
N THR A 451 18.56 -9.48 -10.52
CA THR A 451 18.18 -8.07 -10.26
C THR A 451 19.36 -7.24 -9.73
N PHE A 452 20.33 -7.87 -9.06
CA PHE A 452 21.47 -7.19 -8.44
C PHE A 452 22.82 -7.56 -9.06
N GLU A 453 22.86 -8.10 -10.27
CA GLU A 453 24.09 -8.49 -10.97
C GLU A 453 25.13 -7.36 -11.02
N ASN A 454 24.68 -6.15 -11.33
CA ASN A 454 25.54 -4.96 -11.41
C ASN A 454 25.91 -4.37 -10.05
N THR A 455 25.31 -4.86 -8.96
CA THR A 455 25.56 -4.39 -7.59
C THR A 455 25.72 -5.56 -6.60
N PRO A 456 26.78 -6.38 -6.70
CA PRO A 456 26.88 -7.62 -5.92
C PRO A 456 26.84 -7.41 -4.39
N TYR A 457 27.29 -6.25 -3.88
CA TYR A 457 27.20 -5.90 -2.47
C TYR A 457 25.76 -5.83 -1.95
N MET A 458 24.77 -5.58 -2.83
CA MET A 458 23.35 -5.57 -2.48
C MET A 458 22.85 -6.95 -2.08
N LEU A 459 23.43 -8.04 -2.56
CA LEU A 459 23.05 -9.40 -2.15
C LEU A 459 23.29 -9.62 -0.64
N THR A 460 24.34 -9.02 -0.08
CA THR A 460 24.58 -9.06 1.37
C THR A 460 23.54 -8.21 2.11
N ALA A 461 23.23 -7.01 1.58
CA ALA A 461 22.23 -6.14 2.17
C ALA A 461 20.82 -6.76 2.17
N THR A 462 20.42 -7.43 1.09
CA THR A 462 19.13 -8.14 1.00
C THR A 462 19.06 -9.33 1.95
N ARG A 463 20.16 -10.06 2.17
CA ARG A 463 20.22 -11.11 3.20
C ARG A 463 20.02 -10.56 4.62
N VAL A 464 20.69 -9.46 4.96
CA VAL A 464 20.49 -8.78 6.25
C VAL A 464 19.05 -8.29 6.37
N PHE A 465 18.51 -7.71 5.30
CA PHE A 465 17.14 -7.22 5.26
C PHE A 465 16.12 -8.34 5.45
N PHE A 466 16.34 -9.49 4.82
CA PHE A 466 15.51 -10.69 4.94
C PHE A 466 15.42 -11.19 6.39
N TRP A 467 16.57 -11.42 7.03
CA TRP A 467 16.60 -11.91 8.41
C TRP A 467 16.05 -10.89 9.41
N LEU A 468 16.31 -9.60 9.19
CA LEU A 468 15.69 -8.53 9.98
C LEU A 468 14.16 -8.52 9.83
N GLY A 469 13.66 -8.69 8.60
CA GLY A 469 12.22 -8.78 8.30
C GLY A 469 11.56 -9.96 9.01
N ILE A 470 12.16 -11.15 8.97
CA ILE A 470 11.67 -12.34 9.69
C ILE A 470 11.64 -12.07 11.20
N ALA A 471 12.73 -11.54 11.77
CA ALA A 471 12.82 -11.26 13.20
C ALA A 471 11.73 -10.25 13.64
N LEU A 472 11.52 -9.19 12.88
CA LEU A 472 10.48 -8.21 13.15
C LEU A 472 9.08 -8.80 13.01
N ALA A 473 8.80 -9.59 11.98
CA ALA A 473 7.51 -10.24 11.79
C ALA A 473 7.19 -11.19 12.96
N ALA A 474 8.15 -12.00 13.40
CA ALA A 474 8.00 -12.88 14.56
C ALA A 474 7.72 -12.10 15.85
N VAL A 475 8.46 -11.01 16.09
CA VAL A 475 8.24 -10.15 17.27
C VAL A 475 6.87 -9.46 17.19
N PHE A 476 6.46 -8.95 16.04
CA PHE A 476 5.18 -8.27 15.86
C PHE A 476 4.00 -9.23 16.04
N LEU A 477 4.13 -10.47 15.56
CA LEU A 477 3.16 -11.53 15.80
C LEU A 477 3.08 -11.89 17.29
N LEU A 478 4.22 -12.05 17.97
CA LEU A 478 4.26 -12.30 19.42
C LEU A 478 3.59 -11.16 20.19
N LEU A 479 3.90 -9.91 19.87
CA LEU A 479 3.26 -8.74 20.49
C LEU A 479 1.75 -8.73 20.24
N MET A 480 1.29 -9.08 19.03
CA MET A 480 -0.13 -9.24 18.76
C MET A 480 -0.77 -10.28 19.68
N VAL A 481 -0.22 -11.49 19.77
CA VAL A 481 -0.74 -12.57 20.64
C VAL A 481 -0.82 -12.11 22.10
N VAL A 482 0.25 -11.50 22.61
CA VAL A 482 0.29 -10.98 23.99
C VAL A 482 -0.77 -9.88 24.21
N MET A 483 -0.88 -8.95 23.27
CA MET A 483 -1.77 -7.79 23.40
C MET A 483 -3.24 -8.11 23.15
N LEU A 484 -3.55 -9.22 22.47
CA LEU A 484 -4.91 -9.75 22.38
C LEU A 484 -5.45 -10.14 23.77
N VAL A 485 -4.60 -10.69 24.65
CA VAL A 485 -5.03 -11.09 26.00
C VAL A 485 -4.87 -9.94 27.01
N LYS A 486 -3.81 -9.14 26.90
CA LYS A 486 -3.49 -8.08 27.86
C LYS A 486 -4.48 -6.91 27.81
N LYS A 487 -4.88 -6.38 28.96
CA LYS A 487 -5.69 -5.15 29.04
C LYS A 487 -4.92 -3.96 28.42
N CYS A 488 -5.55 -3.26 27.48
CA CYS A 488 -5.00 -2.11 26.78
C CYS A 488 -6.14 -1.17 26.33
N GLU A 489 -5.81 -0.12 25.56
CA GLU A 489 -6.79 0.84 25.02
C GLU A 489 -7.82 0.20 24.07
N MET A 490 -7.50 -0.96 23.49
CA MET A 490 -8.37 -1.68 22.55
C MET A 490 -9.42 -2.50 23.31
N ARG A 491 -10.71 -2.27 22.98
CA ARG A 491 -11.85 -2.96 23.58
C ARG A 491 -11.91 -4.43 23.13
N PRO A 492 -12.53 -5.33 23.91
CA PRO A 492 -12.64 -6.75 23.53
C PRO A 492 -13.23 -7.00 22.14
N VAL A 493 -14.30 -6.29 21.76
CA VAL A 493 -14.91 -6.41 20.43
C VAL A 493 -13.95 -5.99 19.31
N GLU A 494 -13.12 -4.97 19.55
CA GLU A 494 -12.10 -4.53 18.58
C GLU A 494 -10.98 -5.57 18.46
N LYS A 495 -10.55 -6.17 19.58
CA LYS A 495 -9.61 -7.29 19.57
C LYS A 495 -10.16 -8.50 18.81
N THR A 496 -11.44 -8.81 18.99
CA THR A 496 -12.12 -9.85 18.22
C THR A 496 -12.09 -9.53 16.73
N LEU A 497 -12.42 -8.30 16.33
CA LEU A 497 -12.36 -7.87 14.92
C LEU A 497 -10.96 -8.08 14.33
N PHE A 498 -9.91 -7.53 14.95
CA PHE A 498 -8.55 -7.64 14.40
C PHE A 498 -8.00 -9.07 14.46
N GLY A 499 -8.25 -9.79 15.56
CA GLY A 499 -7.82 -11.16 15.75
C GLY A 499 -8.45 -12.11 14.74
N PHE A 500 -9.78 -12.05 14.58
CA PHE A 500 -10.47 -12.87 13.58
C PHE A 500 -10.12 -12.46 12.16
N PHE A 501 -9.97 -11.17 11.86
CA PHE A 501 -9.58 -10.75 10.52
C PHE A 501 -8.19 -11.30 10.13
N TYR A 502 -7.23 -11.25 11.04
CA TYR A 502 -5.91 -11.86 10.86
C TYR A 502 -6.01 -13.37 10.65
N ILE A 503 -6.78 -14.07 11.50
CA ILE A 503 -6.98 -15.52 11.39
C ILE A 503 -7.64 -15.87 10.05
N SER A 504 -8.66 -15.13 9.62
CA SER A 504 -9.34 -15.34 8.34
C SER A 504 -8.39 -15.19 7.16
N MET A 505 -7.47 -14.22 7.18
CA MET A 505 -6.44 -14.05 6.15
C MET A 505 -5.44 -15.19 6.14
N ILE A 506 -4.86 -15.54 7.28
CA ILE A 506 -3.88 -16.63 7.37
C ILE A 506 -4.51 -17.98 7.01
N PHE A 507 -5.73 -18.23 7.48
CA PHE A 507 -6.47 -19.44 7.14
C PHE A 507 -6.75 -19.51 5.63
N ASN A 508 -7.24 -18.43 5.03
CA ASN A 508 -7.51 -18.40 3.60
C ASN A 508 -6.24 -18.60 2.78
N TYR A 509 -5.13 -17.97 3.18
CA TYR A 509 -3.82 -18.17 2.55
C TYR A 509 -3.40 -19.64 2.56
N PHE A 510 -3.36 -20.28 3.74
CA PHE A 510 -2.97 -21.70 3.80
C PHE A 510 -3.97 -22.63 3.10
N LYS A 511 -5.26 -22.31 3.15
CA LYS A 511 -6.28 -23.04 2.38
C LYS A 511 -5.99 -22.95 0.88
N MET A 512 -5.67 -21.76 0.38
CA MET A 512 -5.35 -21.55 -1.02
C MET A 512 -4.07 -22.31 -1.41
N CYS A 513 -3.02 -22.27 -0.59
CA CYS A 513 -1.79 -23.06 -0.80
C CYS A 513 -2.01 -24.57 -0.76
N TYR A 514 -3.04 -25.05 -0.06
CA TYR A 514 -3.45 -26.45 -0.01
C TYR A 514 -4.26 -26.85 -1.24
N ASP A 515 -5.31 -26.09 -1.57
CA ASP A 515 -6.22 -26.38 -2.69
C ASP A 515 -5.53 -26.21 -4.06
N TYR A 516 -4.63 -25.22 -4.18
CA TYR A 516 -3.96 -24.84 -5.42
C TYR A 516 -2.44 -24.87 -5.22
N PRO A 517 -1.78 -26.04 -5.39
CA PRO A 517 -0.36 -26.22 -5.13
C PRO A 517 0.49 -25.66 -6.27
N PHE A 518 0.53 -24.33 -6.38
CA PHE A 518 1.36 -23.58 -7.31
C PHE A 518 2.19 -22.54 -6.56
N THR A 519 3.40 -22.23 -7.05
CA THR A 519 4.28 -21.24 -6.41
C THR A 519 3.62 -19.87 -6.30
N CYS A 520 2.96 -19.37 -7.35
CA CYS A 520 2.25 -18.08 -7.33
C CYS A 520 1.13 -17.98 -6.28
N THR A 521 0.59 -19.12 -5.83
CA THR A 521 -0.44 -19.17 -4.78
C THR A 521 0.13 -18.77 -3.41
N MET A 522 1.44 -18.89 -3.21
CA MET A 522 2.13 -18.58 -1.96
C MET A 522 2.53 -17.10 -1.84
N ASN A 523 1.93 -16.22 -2.66
CA ASN A 523 2.30 -14.81 -2.69
C ASN A 523 1.73 -14.03 -1.50
N PHE A 524 2.56 -13.17 -0.89
CA PHE A 524 2.19 -12.33 0.26
C PHE A 524 1.09 -11.30 -0.03
N ARG A 525 0.86 -10.95 -1.30
CA ARG A 525 -0.17 -9.96 -1.72
C ARG A 525 -1.57 -10.30 -1.22
N TYR A 526 -1.87 -11.58 -1.02
CA TYR A 526 -3.17 -12.05 -0.53
C TYR A 526 -3.44 -11.73 0.95
N ILE A 527 -2.40 -11.43 1.74
CA ILE A 527 -2.50 -11.20 3.18
C ILE A 527 -1.80 -9.91 3.63
N THR A 528 -1.49 -8.99 2.72
CA THR A 528 -0.77 -7.74 3.04
C THR A 528 -1.38 -6.93 4.19
N PRO A 529 -2.72 -6.88 4.39
CA PRO A 529 -3.32 -6.21 5.55
C PRO A 529 -2.83 -6.71 6.92
N THR A 530 -2.29 -7.92 7.01
CA THR A 530 -1.71 -8.46 8.25
C THR A 530 -0.57 -7.58 8.79
N VAL A 531 0.22 -6.92 7.94
CA VAL A 531 1.26 -5.96 8.34
C VAL A 531 0.67 -4.83 9.18
N ILE A 532 -0.48 -4.29 8.77
CA ILE A 532 -1.16 -3.20 9.46
C ILE A 532 -1.69 -3.68 10.81
N ILE A 533 -2.30 -4.87 10.83
CA ILE A 533 -2.86 -5.46 12.05
C ILE A 533 -1.77 -5.65 13.10
N THR A 534 -0.68 -6.32 12.75
CA THR A 534 0.41 -6.60 13.70
C THR A 534 1.11 -5.31 14.14
N SER A 535 1.24 -4.33 13.24
CA SER A 535 1.76 -3.00 13.57
C SER A 535 0.87 -2.24 14.58
N ILE A 536 -0.46 -2.33 14.48
CA ILE A 536 -1.37 -1.75 15.48
C ILE A 536 -1.06 -2.30 16.88
N PHE A 537 -0.87 -3.62 16.99
CA PHE A 537 -0.54 -4.25 18.28
C PHE A 537 0.85 -3.89 18.80
N CYS A 538 1.84 -3.72 17.90
CA CYS A 538 3.14 -3.16 18.26
C CYS A 538 2.98 -1.75 18.88
N GLY A 539 2.19 -0.88 18.25
CA GLY A 539 1.87 0.44 18.77
C GLY A 539 1.18 0.40 20.14
N LEU A 540 0.20 -0.50 20.33
CA LEU A 540 -0.47 -0.69 21.62
C LEU A 540 0.51 -1.14 22.71
N PHE A 541 1.43 -2.06 22.41
CA PHE A 541 2.45 -2.50 23.35
C PHE A 541 3.36 -1.33 23.76
N MET A 542 3.85 -0.56 22.79
CA MET A 542 4.68 0.61 23.05
C MET A 542 3.95 1.70 23.83
N ASN A 543 2.62 1.80 23.71
CA ASN A 543 1.81 2.74 24.46
C ASN A 543 1.68 2.37 25.96
N ILE A 544 1.84 1.09 26.33
CA ILE A 544 1.87 0.67 27.76
C ILE A 544 2.99 1.42 28.51
N ARG A 545 4.10 1.71 27.84
CA ARG A 545 5.24 2.48 28.38
C ARG A 545 4.80 3.82 28.97
N LYS A 546 3.85 4.51 28.34
CA LYS A 546 3.37 5.82 28.78
C LYS A 546 2.62 5.74 30.11
N ASN A 547 1.91 4.63 30.33
CA ASN A 547 1.04 4.48 31.50
C ASN A 547 1.78 3.87 32.71
N ASN A 548 2.99 3.31 32.53
CA ASN A 548 3.78 2.70 33.59
C ASN A 548 5.28 2.94 33.39
N GLU A 549 5.76 4.14 33.73
CA GLU A 549 7.16 4.55 33.50
C GLU A 549 8.22 3.72 34.25
N HIS A 550 7.81 2.90 35.22
CA HIS A 550 8.70 2.05 36.02
C HIS A 550 9.05 0.70 35.36
N LEU A 551 8.44 0.32 34.23
CA LEU A 551 8.83 -0.90 33.51
C LEU A 551 10.07 -0.69 32.63
N CYS A 552 11.25 -0.86 33.23
CA CYS A 552 12.54 -0.79 32.54
C CYS A 552 12.60 -1.73 31.31
N ALA A 553 12.05 -2.95 31.43
CA ALA A 553 12.01 -3.92 30.33
C ALA A 553 11.21 -3.43 29.11
N VAL A 554 10.03 -2.80 29.31
CA VAL A 554 9.22 -2.28 28.20
C VAL A 554 9.91 -1.09 27.51
N LYS A 555 10.61 -0.25 28.28
CA LYS A 555 11.43 0.84 27.74
C LYS A 555 12.55 0.31 26.85
N ALA A 556 13.29 -0.70 27.32
CA ALA A 556 14.37 -1.34 26.58
C ALA A 556 13.86 -1.99 25.29
N VAL A 557 12.81 -2.81 25.37
CA VAL A 557 12.20 -3.45 24.18
C VAL A 557 11.70 -2.41 23.19
N SER A 558 11.04 -1.34 23.66
CA SER A 558 10.57 -0.26 22.77
C SER A 558 11.72 0.47 22.06
N ALA A 559 12.84 0.69 22.74
CA ALA A 559 14.02 1.33 22.14
C ALA A 559 14.65 0.43 21.07
N VAL A 560 14.84 -0.85 21.38
CA VAL A 560 15.34 -1.85 20.43
C VAL A 560 14.41 -1.96 19.21
N LEU A 561 13.09 -2.06 19.43
CA LEU A 561 12.11 -2.07 18.34
C LEU A 561 12.20 -0.82 17.47
N THR A 562 12.38 0.36 18.06
CA THR A 562 12.53 1.61 17.30
C THR A 562 13.76 1.56 16.40
N LEU A 563 14.89 1.06 16.90
CA LEU A 563 16.12 0.92 16.13
C LEU A 563 15.98 -0.12 15.01
N LEU A 564 15.42 -1.29 15.31
CA LEU A 564 15.22 -2.37 14.32
C LEU A 564 14.26 -1.97 13.21
N VAL A 565 13.15 -1.29 13.56
CA VAL A 565 12.22 -0.74 12.56
C VAL A 565 12.88 0.37 11.73
N GLY A 566 13.69 1.22 12.35
CA GLY A 566 14.48 2.22 11.63
C GLY A 566 15.44 1.59 10.61
N ALA A 567 16.20 0.56 11.03
CA ALA A 567 17.09 -0.19 10.15
C ALA A 567 16.33 -0.88 9.02
N PHE A 568 15.16 -1.47 9.32
CA PHE A 568 14.29 -2.07 8.31
C PHE A 568 13.81 -1.05 7.27
N CYS A 569 13.41 0.15 7.70
CA CYS A 569 12.98 1.20 6.78
C CYS A 569 14.12 1.65 5.87
N VAL A 570 15.34 1.81 6.43
CA VAL A 570 16.52 2.19 5.65
C VAL A 570 16.88 1.12 4.62
N LEU A 571 16.91 -0.15 5.03
CA LEU A 571 17.20 -1.27 4.12
C LEU A 571 16.13 -1.40 3.03
N SER A 572 14.84 -1.25 3.38
CA SER A 572 13.75 -1.22 2.41
C SER A 572 13.95 -0.14 1.35
N VAL A 573 14.25 1.10 1.78
CA VAL A 573 14.50 2.21 0.85
C VAL A 573 15.72 1.95 -0.03
N ILE A 574 16.84 1.52 0.54
CA ILE A 574 18.06 1.23 -0.22
C ILE A 574 17.83 0.11 -1.24
N THR A 575 17.15 -0.98 -0.83
CA THR A 575 16.83 -2.10 -1.72
C THR A 575 15.94 -1.65 -2.88
N TYR A 576 14.90 -0.87 -2.64
CA TYR A 576 13.99 -0.44 -3.71
C TYR A 576 14.54 0.68 -4.59
N ILE A 577 15.50 1.47 -4.10
CA ILE A 577 16.32 2.34 -4.96
C ILE A 577 17.19 1.48 -5.87
N ALA A 578 17.88 0.46 -5.33
CA ALA A 578 18.75 -0.41 -6.12
C ALA A 578 17.98 -1.24 -7.17
N ILE A 579 16.79 -1.74 -6.84
CA ILE A 579 15.90 -2.45 -7.79
C ILE A 579 15.47 -1.55 -8.95
N CYS A 580 15.39 -0.23 -8.72
CA CYS A 580 15.01 0.75 -9.72
C CYS A 580 16.20 1.38 -10.45
N ALA A 581 17.43 1.00 -10.10
CA ALA A 581 18.62 1.57 -10.71
C ALA A 581 18.66 1.21 -12.21
N PRO A 582 18.98 2.17 -13.10
CA PRO A 582 19.09 1.90 -14.52
C PRO A 582 20.20 0.87 -14.78
N VAL A 583 19.92 -0.09 -15.67
CA VAL A 583 20.93 -1.03 -16.16
C VAL A 583 21.92 -0.22 -17.02
N ILE A 584 23.15 -0.07 -16.53
CA ILE A 584 24.22 0.57 -17.30
C ILE A 584 24.67 -0.43 -18.36
N THR A 585 24.14 -0.32 -19.58
CA THR A 585 24.71 -0.99 -20.74
C THR A 585 25.92 -0.17 -21.18
N GLU A 586 27.14 -0.70 -20.98
CA GLU A 586 28.37 -0.16 -21.57
C GLU A 586 28.39 -0.30 -23.10
#